data_AF-A0A3R7V5I8-F1
#
_entry.id   AF-A0A3R7V5I8-F1
#
_cell.length_a   1.000
_cell.length_b   1.000
_cell.length_c   1.000
_cell.angle_alpha   90.00
_cell.angle_beta   90.00
_cell.angle_gamma   90.00
#
_symmetry.space_group_name_H-M   'P 1'
#
loop_
_entity.id
_entity.type
_entity.pdbx_description
1 polymer ?
#
loop_
_entity_poly.entity_id
_entity_poly.type
_entity_poly.pdbx_seq_one_letter_code
_entity_poly.pdbx_strand_id
1 'polypeptide(L)' 'MSNQRKGKYQSKDTSHNDMKFFKCLKMAGTVLKGAGHEDEAFYFEQLVDHLSSGKHLPLTEEEMTRALGV' A
#
# COMPACT_ATOMS: atom_id res chain seq x y z
N MET A 1 11.21 -42.43 21.16
CA MET A 1 11.39 -41.00 21.49
C MET A 1 11.49 -40.24 20.17
N SER A 2 10.45 -39.50 19.77
CA SER A 2 10.42 -38.78 18.49
C SER A 2 11.25 -37.50 18.60
N ASN A 3 12.29 -37.38 17.76
CA ASN A 3 13.24 -36.26 17.76
C ASN A 3 12.86 -35.17 16.74
N GLN A 4 11.55 -34.98 16.50
CA GLN A 4 11.09 -33.99 15.52
C GLN A 4 11.15 -32.58 16.12
N ARG A 5 12.09 -31.76 15.64
CA ARG A 5 12.11 -30.32 15.94
C ARG A 5 10.82 -29.68 15.39
N LYS A 6 10.06 -29.02 16.26
CA LYS A 6 8.89 -28.20 15.87
C LYS A 6 9.35 -27.19 14.81
N GLY A 7 8.83 -27.31 13.59
CA GLY A 7 9.18 -26.42 12.49
C GLY A 7 8.90 -24.96 12.88
N LYS A 8 9.84 -24.06 12.63
CA LYS A 8 9.60 -22.61 12.78
C LYS A 8 8.64 -22.16 11.69
N TYR A 9 7.35 -22.27 11.95
CA TYR A 9 6.34 -21.59 11.14
C TYR A 9 6.39 -20.12 11.51
N GLN A 10 7.08 -19.34 10.67
CA GLN A 10 6.92 -17.89 10.67
C GLN A 10 5.60 -17.59 9.98
N SER A 11 4.61 -17.11 10.74
CA SER A 11 3.45 -16.44 10.15
C SER A 11 3.97 -15.25 9.34
N LYS A 12 3.61 -15.18 8.05
CA LYS A 12 3.99 -14.05 7.19
C LYS A 12 3.62 -12.75 7.90
N ASP A 13 4.62 -11.95 8.25
CA ASP A 13 4.43 -10.64 8.85
C ASP A 13 3.83 -9.71 7.79
N THR A 14 2.52 -9.51 7.85
CA THR A 14 1.77 -8.62 6.96
C THR A 14 1.83 -7.16 7.40
N SER A 15 2.29 -6.88 8.62
CA SER A 15 2.25 -5.53 9.21
C SER A 15 3.23 -4.54 8.58
N HIS A 16 4.29 -5.02 7.93
CA HIS A 16 5.36 -4.21 7.36
C HIS A 16 5.17 -3.83 5.87
N ASN A 17 4.06 -4.21 5.25
CA ASN A 17 3.84 -3.92 3.82
C ASN A 17 3.30 -2.51 3.56
N ASP A 18 2.47 -1.97 4.45
CA ASP A 18 1.74 -0.72 4.20
C ASP A 18 2.67 0.48 4.06
N MET A 19 3.70 0.56 4.90
CA MET A 19 4.72 1.63 4.81
C MET A 19 5.57 1.52 3.54
N LYS A 20 5.82 0.31 3.04
CA LYS A 20 6.53 0.12 1.76
C LYS A 20 5.64 0.54 0.59
N PHE A 21 4.34 0.23 0.66
CA PHE A 21 3.35 0.66 -0.32
C PHE A 21 3.20 2.19 -0.34
N PHE A 22 3.07 2.83 0.82
CA PHE A 22 3.03 4.28 0.93
C PHE A 22 4.23 4.95 0.24
N LYS A 23 5.45 4.46 0.51
CA LYS A 23 6.67 4.96 -0.14
C LYS A 23 6.66 4.75 -1.65
N CYS A 24 6.15 3.60 -2.11
CA CYS A 24 6.02 3.28 -3.53
C CYS A 24 5.07 4.25 -4.23
N LEU A 25 3.87 4.48 -3.68
CA LEU A 25 2.86 5.37 -4.26
C LEU A 25 3.35 6.82 -4.30
N LYS A 26 4.00 7.29 -3.23
CA LYS A 26 4.61 8.64 -3.21
C LYS A 26 5.66 8.80 -4.30
N MET A 27 6.52 7.81 -4.48
CA MET A 27 7.56 7.81 -5.52
C MET A 27 6.98 7.75 -6.94
N ALA A 28 5.93 6.95 -7.15
CA ALA A 28 5.21 6.90 -8.43
C ALA A 28 4.62 8.27 -8.78
N GLY A 29 3.96 8.94 -7.82
CA GLY A 29 3.45 10.30 -7.99
C GLY A 29 4.53 11.29 -8.39
N THR A 30 5.71 11.28 -7.76
CA THR A 30 6.82 12.18 -8.12
C THR A 30 7.34 11.94 -9.55
N VAL A 31 7.44 10.68 -9.97
CA VAL A 31 7.91 10.32 -11.32
C VAL A 31 6.89 10.76 -12.37
N LEU A 32 5.60 10.53 -12.11
CA LEU A 32 4.52 10.92 -13.01
C LEU A 32 4.41 12.44 -13.16
N LYS A 33 4.52 13.20 -12.06
CA LYS A 33 4.60 14.67 -12.12
C LYS A 33 5.78 15.15 -12.94
N GLY A 34 6.96 14.54 -12.76
CA GLY A 34 8.15 14.87 -13.55
C GLY A 34 8.01 14.54 -15.05
N ALA A 35 7.15 13.59 -15.39
CA ALA A 35 6.86 13.18 -16.76
C ALA A 35 5.66 13.91 -17.40
N GLY A 36 4.96 14.79 -16.67
CA GLY A 36 3.78 15.53 -17.16
C GLY A 36 2.45 14.77 -17.06
N HIS A 37 2.41 13.66 -16.32
CA HIS A 37 1.23 12.85 -16.04
C HIS A 37 0.55 13.33 -14.75
N GLU A 38 -0.07 14.52 -14.80
CA GLU A 38 -0.64 15.18 -13.63
C GLU A 38 -1.90 14.47 -13.10
N ASP A 39 -2.73 13.94 -13.99
CA ASP A 39 -3.97 13.23 -13.62
C ASP A 39 -3.65 11.93 -12.87
N GLU A 40 -2.72 11.11 -13.38
CA GLU A 40 -2.31 9.88 -12.70
C GLU A 40 -1.62 10.17 -11.37
N ALA A 41 -0.79 11.22 -11.32
CA ALA A 41 -0.15 11.63 -10.08
C ALA A 41 -1.16 12.08 -9.01
N PHE A 42 -2.24 12.75 -9.40
CA PHE A 42 -3.30 13.17 -8.49
C PHE A 42 -3.97 11.98 -7.79
N TYR A 43 -4.32 10.93 -8.54
CA TYR A 43 -4.92 9.71 -7.95
C TYR A 43 -3.99 9.02 -6.94
N PHE A 44 -2.68 9.01 -7.22
CA PHE A 44 -1.70 8.48 -6.26
C PHE A 44 -1.63 9.32 -4.98
N GLU A 45 -1.73 10.65 -5.09
CA GLU A 45 -1.77 11.52 -3.91
C GLU A 45 -3.01 11.29 -3.05
N GLN A 46 -4.18 11.07 -3.65
CA GLN A 46 -5.40 10.74 -2.90
C GLN A 46 -5.27 9.42 -2.12
N LEU A 47 -4.65 8.40 -2.72
CA LEU A 47 -4.34 7.13 -2.06
C LEU A 47 -3.32 7.31 -0.92
N VAL A 48 -2.30 8.14 -1.13
CA VAL A 48 -1.30 8.50 -0.12
C VAL A 48 -1.96 9.20 1.07
N ASP A 49 -2.88 10.13 0.80
CA ASP A 49 -3.64 10.83 1.83
C ASP A 49 -4.52 9.86 2.62
N HIS A 50 -5.21 8.94 1.94
CA HIS A 50 -6.00 7.88 2.58
C HIS A 50 -5.16 7.07 3.57
N LEU A 51 -3.98 6.58 3.15
CA LEU A 51 -3.08 5.81 4.00
C LEU A 51 -2.51 6.65 5.15
N SER A 52 -2.16 7.91 4.90
CA SER A 52 -1.64 8.81 5.94
C SER A 52 -2.65 9.13 7.03
N SER A 53 -3.95 9.06 6.72
CA SER A 53 -5.04 9.20 7.69
C SER A 53 -5.18 8.02 8.66
N GLY A 54 -4.29 7.02 8.57
CA GLY A 54 -4.30 5.82 9.43
C GLY A 54 -5.33 4.78 9.02
N LYS A 55 -5.94 4.93 7.84
CA LYS A 55 -6.85 3.94 7.27
C LYS A 55 -6.05 2.76 6.71
N HIS A 56 -6.71 1.60 6.68
CA HIS A 56 -6.12 0.38 6.13
C HIS A 56 -5.96 0.50 4.61
N LEU A 57 -5.11 -0.34 4.04
CA LEU A 57 -4.97 -0.44 2.59
C LEU A 57 -6.30 -0.91 1.98
N PRO A 58 -6.90 -0.18 1.02
CA PRO A 58 -8.07 -0.66 0.30
C PRO A 58 -7.71 -1.93 -0.47
N LEU A 59 -8.37 -3.04 -0.15
CA LEU A 59 -8.12 -4.36 -0.77
C LEU A 59 -9.24 -4.77 -1.73
N THR A 60 -10.38 -4.09 -1.66
CA THR A 60 -11.52 -4.29 -2.55
C THR A 60 -11.70 -3.11 -3.50
N GLU A 61 -12.39 -3.34 -4.61
CA GLU A 61 -12.70 -2.30 -5.59
C GLU A 61 -13.50 -1.15 -4.97
N GLU A 62 -14.53 -1.46 -4.17
CA GLU A 62 -15.34 -0.45 -3.48
C GLU A 62 -14.51 0.43 -2.53
N GLU A 63 -13.59 -0.17 -1.78
CA GLU A 63 -12.69 0.56 -0.87
C GLU A 63 -11.71 1.44 -1.66
N MET A 64 -11.22 0.95 -2.80
CA MET A 64 -10.31 1.68 -3.68
C MET A 64 -11.01 2.90 -4.29
N THR A 65 -12.23 2.73 -4.80
CA THR A 65 -13.07 3.81 -5.34
C THR A 65 -13.33 4.89 -4.27
N ARG A 66 -13.65 4.49 -3.03
CA ARG A 66 -13.79 5.43 -1.90
C ARG A 66 -12.48 6.11 -1.50
N ALA A 67 -11.35 5.40 -1.58
CA ALA A 67 -10.04 5.96 -1.24
C ALA A 67 -9.58 7.00 -2.28
N LEU A 68 -9.90 6.78 -3.55
CA LEU A 68 -9.64 7.69 -4.66
C LEU A 68 -10.69 8.81 -4.78
N GLY A 69 -11.85 8.66 -4.14
CA GLY A 69 -12.92 9.68 -4.20
C GLY A 69 -13.57 9.79 -5.59
N VAL A 70 -13.62 8.68 -6.33
CA VAL A 70 -14.22 8.55 -7.67
C VAL A 70 -15.58 7.87 -7.58
#